data_AF-A0A8T5R2P7-F1
#
_entry.id   AF-A0A8T5R2P7-F1
#
_cell.length_a   1.000
_cell.length_b   1.000
_cell.length_c   1.000
_cell.angle_alpha   90.00
_cell.angle_beta   90.00
_cell.angle_gamma   90.00
#
_symmetry.space_group_name_H-M   'P 1'
#
loop_
_entity.id
_entity.type
_entity.pdbx_description
1 polymer ?
#
loop_
_entity_poly.entity_id
_entity_poly.type
_entity_poly.pdbx_seq_one_letter_code
_entity_poly.pdbx_strand_id
1 'polypeptide(L)'
;MSERTSNIQKIRKLISFEENSFYFVQIIKRRKDFGNSDMEKGERVIKSYYIDSFESYDKLVPMMVDLADQNNARVYINLNKRSYEKVCVDMIKYLADALSNKQYHSARTAFDKIAGKNRADKQKKWVIDVDIKSKSLSEEIEYYIDNEKPEGKKCLGILDTPNGYHMIVKPFDPREFSKKYPDCEIKKDNPTILYCPDMEFYVTSKNKK
;
A
#
# COMPACT_ATOMS: atom_id res chain seq x y z
N MET A 1 17.28 -5.61 -13.61
CA MET A 1 17.02 -4.16 -13.66
C MET A 1 15.74 -3.86 -12.88
N SER A 2 15.79 -3.80 -11.55
CA SER A 2 14.68 -3.23 -10.77
C SER A 2 14.90 -1.73 -10.62
N GLU A 3 14.33 -0.94 -11.53
CA GLU A 3 14.44 0.51 -11.47
C GLU A 3 13.75 1.10 -10.23
N ARG A 4 14.34 2.17 -9.68
CA ARG A 4 13.73 2.98 -8.63
C ARG A 4 12.29 3.34 -9.01
N THR A 5 11.34 3.06 -8.12
CA THR A 5 9.92 3.40 -8.36
C THR A 5 9.47 4.45 -7.35
N SER A 6 8.92 5.57 -7.81
CA SER A 6 8.40 6.63 -6.94
C SER A 6 7.03 7.12 -7.40
N ASN A 7 6.02 6.90 -6.55
CA ASN A 7 4.65 7.32 -6.78
C ASN A 7 4.24 8.52 -5.91
N ILE A 8 5.19 9.16 -5.23
CA ILE A 8 4.95 10.23 -4.24
C ILE A 8 4.03 11.31 -4.80
N GLN A 9 4.39 11.93 -5.92
CA GLN A 9 3.59 13.02 -6.50
C GLN A 9 2.24 12.56 -7.05
N LYS A 10 2.18 11.34 -7.62
CA LYS A 10 0.93 10.75 -8.12
C LYS A 10 -0.04 10.51 -6.95
N ILE A 11 0.44 9.88 -5.88
CA ILE A 11 -0.35 9.58 -4.67
C ILE A 11 -0.76 10.86 -3.96
N ARG A 12 0.11 11.87 -3.85
CA ARG A 12 -0.23 13.16 -3.23
C ARG A 12 -1.46 13.81 -3.89
N LYS A 13 -1.68 13.61 -5.19
CA LYS A 13 -2.86 14.07 -5.93
C LYS A 13 -4.12 13.20 -5.73
N LEU A 14 -3.94 11.94 -5.32
CA LEU A 14 -5.03 10.97 -5.10
C LEU A 14 -5.58 10.98 -3.66
N ILE A 15 -4.87 11.63 -2.74
CA ILE A 15 -5.23 11.67 -1.32
C ILE A 15 -5.87 13.01 -0.93
N SER A 16 -6.69 12.96 0.11
CA SER A 16 -7.30 14.13 0.74
C SER A 16 -7.47 13.86 2.23
N PHE A 17 -7.46 14.90 3.04
CA PHE A 17 -7.53 14.78 4.49
C PHE A 17 -8.87 15.28 5.02
N GLU A 18 -9.42 14.53 5.97
CA GLU A 18 -10.61 14.86 6.73
C GLU A 18 -10.27 14.74 8.22
N GLU A 19 -11.03 15.42 9.07
CA GLU A 19 -10.89 15.30 10.52
C GLU A 19 -11.00 13.84 10.98
N ASN A 20 -10.25 13.47 12.04
CA ASN A 20 -10.26 12.13 12.62
C ASN A 20 -9.88 11.03 11.60
N SER A 21 -9.12 11.36 10.56
CA SER A 21 -8.70 10.41 9.53
C SER A 21 -7.20 10.44 9.25
N PHE A 22 -6.67 9.32 8.78
CA PHE A 22 -5.26 9.21 8.40
C PHE A 22 -5.06 8.16 7.30
N TYR A 23 -3.95 8.27 6.58
CA TYR A 23 -3.42 7.25 5.69
C TYR A 23 -2.41 6.40 6.46
N PHE A 24 -2.61 5.09 6.44
CA PHE A 24 -1.70 4.14 7.06
C PHE A 24 -0.57 3.80 6.08
N VAL A 25 0.66 3.97 6.54
CA VAL A 25 1.87 3.77 5.74
C VAL A 25 2.80 2.81 6.47
N GLN A 26 3.39 1.87 5.74
CA GLN A 26 4.32 0.89 6.30
C GLN A 26 5.56 0.78 5.43
N ILE A 27 6.72 0.71 6.08
CA ILE A 27 7.97 0.35 5.43
C ILE A 27 8.17 -1.15 5.63
N ILE A 28 8.22 -1.91 4.54
CA ILE A 28 8.24 -3.37 4.56
C ILE A 28 9.46 -3.88 3.80
N LYS A 29 10.32 -4.64 4.49
CA LYS A 29 11.43 -5.40 3.91
C LYS A 29 10.91 -6.76 3.48
N ARG A 30 11.17 -7.20 2.25
CA ARG A 30 10.63 -8.45 1.69
C ARG A 30 11.74 -9.38 1.26
N ARG A 31 11.62 -10.68 1.59
CA ARG A 31 12.62 -11.72 1.24
C ARG A 31 12.89 -11.85 -0.25
N LYS A 32 11.84 -11.71 -1.05
CA LYS A 32 11.87 -11.87 -2.51
C LYS A 32 12.55 -10.71 -3.24
N ASP A 33 12.79 -9.60 -2.55
CA ASP A 33 13.45 -8.45 -3.14
C ASP A 33 14.96 -8.67 -3.20
N PHE A 34 15.59 -8.16 -4.26
CA PHE A 34 17.04 -8.23 -4.44
C PHE A 34 17.77 -7.61 -3.25
N GLY A 35 18.86 -8.23 -2.77
CA GLY A 35 19.63 -7.76 -1.61
C GLY A 35 19.07 -8.17 -0.24
N ASN A 36 17.92 -8.86 -0.19
CA ASN A 36 17.30 -9.37 1.06
C ASN A 36 17.43 -10.89 1.22
N SER A 37 18.49 -11.48 0.66
CA SER A 37 18.72 -12.93 0.72
C SER A 37 19.04 -13.45 2.12
N ASP A 38 19.43 -12.53 3.03
CA ASP A 38 19.68 -12.75 4.46
C ASP A 38 18.42 -13.11 5.25
N MET A 39 17.23 -12.74 4.74
CA MET A 39 15.99 -13.05 5.42
C MET A 39 15.66 -14.55 5.29
N GLU A 40 15.10 -15.16 6.34
CA GLU A 40 14.71 -16.57 6.26
C GLU A 40 13.44 -16.74 5.40
N LYS A 41 12.36 -16.00 5.71
CA LYS A 41 11.08 -16.08 5.00
C LYS A 41 10.29 -14.77 5.06
N GLY A 42 9.40 -14.61 4.08
CA GLY A 42 8.28 -13.66 4.13
C GLY A 42 8.68 -12.18 4.03
N GLU A 43 8.04 -11.39 4.89
CA GLU A 43 8.18 -9.93 4.94
C GLU A 43 8.24 -9.45 6.39
N ARG A 44 8.91 -8.32 6.60
CA ARG A 44 9.09 -7.70 7.91
C ARG A 44 8.74 -6.22 7.82
N VAL A 45 7.83 -5.78 8.68
CA VAL A 45 7.57 -4.36 8.88
C VAL A 45 8.76 -3.75 9.62
N ILE A 46 9.39 -2.75 9.02
CA ILE A 46 10.46 -1.96 9.62
C ILE A 46 9.85 -0.88 10.52
N LYS A 47 8.85 -0.16 10.00
CA LYS A 47 8.16 0.90 10.74
C LYS A 47 6.82 1.24 10.09
N SER A 48 5.86 1.62 10.93
CA SER A 48 4.56 2.14 10.52
C SER A 48 4.49 3.65 10.76
N TYR A 49 3.73 4.35 9.92
CA TYR A 49 3.48 5.79 9.99
C TYR A 49 1.99 6.06 9.73
N TYR A 50 1.51 7.18 10.26
CA TYR A 50 0.13 7.63 10.13
C TYR A 50 0.16 9.07 9.63
N ILE A 51 -0.34 9.30 8.41
CA ILE A 51 -0.32 10.61 7.77
C ILE A 51 -1.73 11.18 7.77
N ASP A 52 -1.89 12.33 8.41
CA ASP A 52 -3.18 12.98 8.69
C ASP A 52 -3.29 14.38 8.05
N SER A 53 -2.23 14.88 7.42
CA SER A 53 -2.21 16.17 6.75
C SER A 53 -1.18 16.21 5.63
N PHE A 54 -1.28 17.21 4.74
CA PHE A 54 -0.26 17.44 3.73
C PHE A 54 1.08 17.88 4.35
N GLU A 55 1.05 18.61 5.47
CA GLU A 55 2.27 18.96 6.20
C GLU A 55 2.98 17.71 6.75
N SER A 56 2.24 16.79 7.38
CA SER A 56 2.82 15.53 7.84
C SER A 56 3.29 14.64 6.67
N TYR A 57 2.58 14.67 5.54
CA TYR A 57 3.02 14.00 4.31
C TYR A 57 4.37 14.55 3.83
N ASP A 58 4.47 15.86 3.62
CA ASP A 58 5.65 16.52 3.05
C ASP A 58 6.87 16.40 4.01
N LYS A 59 6.64 16.33 5.32
CA LYS A 59 7.68 16.10 6.34
C LYS A 59 8.13 14.63 6.45
N LEU A 60 7.18 13.68 6.49
CA LEU A 60 7.48 12.28 6.78
C LEU A 60 7.97 11.52 5.54
N VAL A 61 7.49 11.87 4.34
CA VAL A 61 7.87 11.14 3.11
C VAL A 61 9.38 11.09 2.86
N PRO A 62 10.14 12.20 2.97
CA PRO A 62 11.60 12.14 2.86
C PRO A 62 12.23 11.18 3.88
N MET A 63 11.79 11.25 5.14
CA MET A 63 12.30 10.37 6.21
C MET A 63 11.98 8.89 5.95
N MET A 64 10.79 8.60 5.39
CA MET A 64 10.39 7.25 5.04
C MET A 64 11.20 6.69 3.87
N VAL A 65 11.50 7.53 2.86
CA VAL A 65 12.37 7.18 1.73
C VAL A 65 13.77 6.84 2.22
N ASP A 66 14.38 7.69 3.04
CA ASP A 66 15.73 7.45 3.58
C ASP A 66 15.79 6.15 4.39
N LEU A 67 14.79 5.91 5.25
CA LEU A 67 14.72 4.70 6.05
C LEU A 67 14.50 3.45 5.19
N ALA A 68 13.72 3.56 4.10
CA ALA A 68 13.50 2.49 3.14
C ALA A 68 14.79 2.14 2.37
N ASP A 69 15.52 3.16 1.91
CA ASP A 69 16.82 3.01 1.22
C ASP A 69 17.86 2.33 2.14
N GLN A 70 18.00 2.77 3.39
CA GLN A 70 18.95 2.18 4.35
C GLN A 70 18.69 0.70 4.65
N ASN A 71 17.41 0.30 4.62
CA ASN A 71 16.94 -1.04 4.98
C ASN A 71 16.66 -1.96 3.78
N ASN A 72 16.87 -1.48 2.55
CA ASN A 72 16.51 -2.22 1.33
C ASN A 72 15.05 -2.70 1.40
N ALA A 73 14.16 -1.77 1.73
CA ALA A 73 12.74 -1.99 2.01
C ALA A 73 11.87 -1.07 1.14
N ARG A 74 10.58 -1.36 1.03
CA ARG A 74 9.63 -0.55 0.24
C ARG A 74 8.68 0.21 1.16
N VAL A 75 8.25 1.39 0.72
CA VAL A 75 7.22 2.17 1.41
C VAL A 75 5.87 1.89 0.76
N TYR A 76 4.92 1.44 1.58
CA TYR A 76 3.57 1.05 1.20
C TYR A 76 2.54 1.96 1.85
N ILE A 77 1.50 2.36 1.12
CA ILE A 77 0.41 3.22 1.63
C ILE A 77 -0.96 2.62 1.30
N ASN A 78 -1.85 2.57 2.29
CA ASN A 78 -3.26 2.27 2.07
C ASN A 78 -4.00 3.53 1.59
N LEU A 79 -4.50 3.56 0.35
CA LEU A 79 -5.18 4.72 -0.23
C LEU A 79 -6.63 4.94 0.26
N ASN A 80 -7.17 3.97 1.02
CA ASN A 80 -8.40 4.16 1.77
C ASN A 80 -8.06 4.73 3.14
N LYS A 81 -8.62 5.89 3.47
CA LYS A 81 -8.47 6.50 4.79
C LYS A 81 -8.87 5.56 5.92
N ARG A 82 -8.15 5.68 7.03
CA ARG A 82 -8.44 5.09 8.34
C ARG A 82 -9.04 6.15 9.24
N SER A 83 -9.73 5.75 10.30
CA SER A 83 -10.28 6.66 11.30
C SER A 83 -9.65 6.36 12.65
N TYR A 84 -9.15 7.38 13.35
CA TYR A 84 -8.55 7.18 14.67
C TYR A 84 -9.58 6.62 15.64
N GLU A 85 -10.78 7.19 15.68
CA GLU A 85 -11.88 6.71 16.50
C GLU A 85 -12.20 5.23 16.27
N LYS A 86 -12.42 4.81 15.00
CA LYS A 86 -12.71 3.41 14.69
C LYS A 86 -11.57 2.48 15.10
N VAL A 87 -10.32 2.89 14.85
CA VAL A 87 -9.14 2.12 15.24
C VAL A 87 -9.06 1.99 16.76
N CYS A 88 -9.28 3.06 17.51
CA CYS A 88 -9.27 3.05 18.97
C CYS A 88 -10.36 2.13 19.55
N VAL A 89 -11.59 2.21 19.03
CA VAL A 89 -12.71 1.37 19.47
C VAL A 89 -12.41 -0.11 19.24
N ASP A 90 -11.93 -0.48 18.05
CA ASP A 90 -11.61 -1.88 17.76
C ASP A 90 -10.33 -2.36 18.45
N MET A 91 -9.40 -1.44 18.74
CA MET A 91 -8.23 -1.72 19.56
C MET A 91 -8.62 -2.11 20.99
N ILE A 92 -9.62 -1.44 21.59
CA ILE A 92 -10.12 -1.82 22.93
C ILE A 92 -10.62 -3.27 22.93
N LYS A 93 -11.44 -3.66 21.94
CA LYS A 93 -11.93 -5.03 21.79
C LYS A 93 -10.77 -6.02 21.65
N TYR A 94 -9.82 -5.71 20.76
CA TYR A 94 -8.64 -6.53 20.55
C TYR A 94 -7.81 -6.72 21.83
N LEU A 95 -7.63 -5.67 22.62
CA LEU A 95 -6.89 -5.73 23.87
C LEU A 95 -7.63 -6.52 24.95
N ALA A 96 -8.96 -6.42 25.03
CA ALA A 96 -9.78 -7.22 25.93
C ALA A 96 -9.69 -8.72 25.59
N ASP A 97 -9.73 -9.06 24.30
CA ASP A 97 -9.54 -10.43 23.82
C ASP A 97 -8.13 -10.95 24.12
N ALA A 98 -7.11 -10.13 23.85
CA ALA A 98 -5.73 -10.48 24.12
C ALA A 98 -5.49 -10.71 25.62
N LEU A 99 -6.11 -9.90 26.50
CA LEU A 99 -6.05 -10.06 27.95
C LEU A 99 -6.69 -11.37 28.39
N SER A 100 -7.92 -11.63 27.91
CA SER A 100 -8.68 -12.85 28.23
C SER A 100 -7.93 -14.12 27.82
N ASN A 101 -7.21 -14.07 26.69
CA ASN A 101 -6.41 -15.17 26.16
C ASN A 101 -4.94 -15.16 26.66
N LYS A 102 -4.56 -14.28 27.58
CA LYS A 102 -3.18 -14.12 28.10
C LYS A 102 -2.12 -13.84 27.02
N GLN A 103 -2.51 -13.24 25.90
CA GLN A 103 -1.67 -12.91 24.74
C GLN A 103 -1.07 -11.49 24.85
N TYR A 104 -0.42 -11.17 25.97
CA TYR A 104 0.01 -9.80 26.28
C TYR A 104 1.01 -9.21 25.28
N HIS A 105 1.87 -10.05 24.68
CA HIS A 105 2.83 -9.57 23.69
C HIS A 105 2.13 -8.94 22.46
N SER A 106 0.97 -9.48 22.08
CA SER A 106 0.23 -9.04 20.90
C SER A 106 -0.27 -7.59 21.01
N ALA A 107 -0.50 -7.12 22.25
CA ALA A 107 -0.97 -5.78 22.57
C ALA A 107 -0.04 -4.65 22.09
N ARG A 108 1.28 -4.89 22.07
CA ARG A 108 2.29 -3.89 21.63
C ARG A 108 2.10 -3.44 20.19
N THR A 109 1.45 -4.27 19.38
CA THR A 109 1.23 -4.06 17.94
C THR A 109 -0.24 -3.81 17.61
N ALA A 110 -1.08 -3.58 18.62
CA ALA A 110 -2.53 -3.55 18.46
C ALA A 110 -2.96 -2.45 17.47
N PHE A 111 -2.45 -1.23 17.64
CA PHE A 111 -2.83 -0.12 16.78
C PHE A 111 -2.53 -0.41 15.30
N ASP A 112 -1.31 -0.85 14.97
CA ASP A 112 -0.91 -1.21 13.61
C ASP A 112 -1.78 -2.32 13.01
N LYS A 113 -2.04 -3.37 13.78
CA LYS A 113 -2.87 -4.50 13.33
C LYS A 113 -4.29 -4.05 13.01
N ILE A 114 -4.86 -3.17 13.83
CA ILE A 114 -6.22 -2.68 13.64
C ILE A 114 -6.28 -1.64 12.51
N ALA A 115 -5.31 -0.73 12.43
CA ALA A 115 -5.18 0.23 11.34
C ALA A 115 -5.01 -0.45 9.96
N GLY A 116 -4.30 -1.58 9.91
CA GLY A 116 -4.16 -2.39 8.70
C GLY A 116 -5.48 -3.02 8.21
N LYS A 117 -6.38 -3.38 9.13
CA LYS A 117 -7.66 -4.05 8.82
C LYS A 117 -8.83 -3.10 8.57
N ASN A 118 -8.87 -2.01 9.31
CA ASN A 118 -10.01 -1.10 9.28
C ASN A 118 -9.93 -0.19 8.07
N ARG A 119 -11.05 0.07 7.41
CA ARG A 119 -11.17 1.15 6.43
C ARG A 119 -12.34 2.03 6.80
N ALA A 120 -12.14 3.34 6.72
CA ALA A 120 -13.14 4.34 7.07
C ALA A 120 -13.52 5.23 5.87
N ASP A 121 -12.86 5.07 4.73
CA ASP A 121 -13.10 5.89 3.56
C ASP A 121 -14.53 5.76 3.04
N LYS A 122 -15.20 6.91 2.85
CA LYS A 122 -16.53 6.99 2.24
C LYS A 122 -16.47 6.59 0.78
N GLN A 123 -15.41 7.00 0.08
CA GLN A 123 -15.15 6.64 -1.31
C GLN A 123 -14.08 5.55 -1.35
N LYS A 124 -14.56 4.29 -1.41
CA LYS A 124 -13.68 3.12 -1.50
C LYS A 124 -12.83 3.21 -2.76
N LYS A 125 -11.55 2.88 -2.63
CA LYS A 125 -10.58 2.72 -3.71
C LYS A 125 -10.11 1.27 -3.71
N TRP A 126 -10.17 0.63 -4.87
CA TRP A 126 -9.61 -0.69 -5.11
C TRP A 126 -8.32 -0.56 -5.92
N VAL A 127 -7.47 -1.55 -5.83
CA VAL A 127 -6.24 -1.68 -6.62
C VAL A 127 -6.43 -2.85 -7.57
N ILE A 128 -6.27 -2.62 -8.87
CA ILE A 128 -6.06 -3.70 -9.84
C ILE A 128 -4.56 -3.82 -10.02
N ASP A 129 -3.99 -4.94 -9.58
CA ASP A 129 -2.58 -5.25 -9.72
C ASP A 129 -2.34 -5.91 -11.09
N VAL A 130 -1.53 -5.25 -11.92
CA VAL A 130 -1.21 -5.71 -13.28
C VAL A 130 0.29 -5.91 -13.36
N ASP A 131 0.73 -7.16 -13.31
CA ASP A 131 2.15 -7.56 -13.38
C ASP A 131 2.70 -7.59 -14.83
N ILE A 132 2.26 -6.66 -15.68
CA ILE A 132 2.70 -6.51 -17.08
C ILE A 132 2.88 -5.02 -17.40
N LYS A 133 4.05 -4.64 -17.92
CA LYS A 133 4.31 -3.26 -18.39
C LYS A 133 3.74 -3.03 -19.80
N SER A 134 2.42 -3.02 -19.94
CA SER A 134 1.73 -2.78 -21.21
C SER A 134 0.73 -1.62 -21.12
N LYS A 135 0.97 -0.55 -21.89
CA LYS A 135 0.06 0.61 -21.93
C LYS A 135 -1.28 0.27 -22.58
N SER A 136 -1.28 -0.50 -23.66
CA SER A 136 -2.51 -0.91 -24.34
C SER A 136 -3.44 -1.71 -23.43
N LEU A 137 -2.87 -2.57 -22.57
CA LEU A 137 -3.64 -3.33 -21.59
C LEU A 137 -4.29 -2.40 -20.55
N SER A 138 -3.60 -1.35 -20.10
CA SER A 138 -4.17 -0.39 -19.15
C SER A 138 -5.38 0.35 -19.71
N GLU A 139 -5.33 0.73 -20.99
CA GLU A 139 -6.43 1.42 -21.69
C GLU A 139 -7.61 0.46 -21.92
N GLU A 140 -7.34 -0.81 -22.26
CA GLU A 140 -8.37 -1.84 -22.41
C GLU A 140 -9.09 -2.13 -21.09
N ILE A 141 -8.33 -2.29 -20.00
CA ILE A 141 -8.89 -2.52 -18.66
C ILE A 141 -9.71 -1.30 -18.23
N GLU A 142 -9.23 -0.08 -18.45
CA GLU A 142 -9.96 1.15 -18.12
C GLU A 142 -11.29 1.23 -18.87
N TYR A 143 -11.28 0.99 -20.19
CA TYR A 143 -12.50 0.95 -20.97
C TYR A 143 -13.47 -0.13 -20.48
N TYR A 144 -12.95 -1.33 -20.17
CA TYR A 144 -13.78 -2.43 -19.67
C TYR A 144 -14.45 -2.06 -18.35
N ILE A 145 -13.69 -1.62 -17.34
CA ILE A 145 -14.26 -1.30 -16.02
C ILE A 145 -15.21 -0.13 -16.08
N ASP A 146 -15.01 0.86 -16.95
CA ASP A 146 -15.90 2.01 -17.08
C ASP A 146 -17.30 1.61 -17.56
N ASN A 147 -17.39 0.55 -18.37
CA ASN A 147 -18.65 -0.06 -18.83
C ASN A 147 -19.25 -1.08 -17.85
N GLU A 148 -18.51 -1.48 -16.80
CA GLU A 148 -19.05 -2.35 -15.74
C GLU A 148 -19.94 -1.57 -14.76
N LYS A 149 -20.89 -2.26 -14.14
CA LYS A 149 -21.83 -1.63 -13.20
C LYS A 149 -21.14 -1.25 -11.88
N PRO A 150 -21.45 -0.07 -11.29
CA PRO A 150 -22.20 1.04 -11.89
C PRO A 150 -21.37 1.74 -12.99
N GLU A 151 -21.96 2.06 -14.14
CA GLU A 151 -21.26 2.66 -15.28
C GLU A 151 -20.63 4.04 -14.97
N GLY A 152 -19.62 4.41 -15.75
CA GLY A 152 -18.93 5.71 -15.69
C GLY A 152 -17.47 5.59 -15.26
N LYS A 153 -16.73 6.71 -15.28
CA LYS A 153 -15.28 6.76 -15.04
C LYS A 153 -14.88 6.23 -13.66
N LYS A 154 -14.11 5.13 -13.66
CA LYS A 154 -13.65 4.43 -12.45
C LYS A 154 -12.15 4.54 -12.22
N CYS A 155 -11.34 4.68 -13.26
CA CYS A 155 -9.90 4.87 -13.10
C CYS A 155 -9.62 6.23 -12.45
N LEU A 156 -8.95 6.20 -11.30
CA LEU A 156 -8.52 7.38 -10.55
C LEU A 156 -7.06 7.73 -10.84
N GLY A 157 -6.25 6.73 -11.19
CA GLY A 157 -4.86 6.91 -11.57
C GLY A 157 -4.10 5.60 -11.66
N ILE A 158 -2.93 5.65 -12.30
CA ILE A 158 -2.02 4.51 -12.48
C ILE A 158 -0.73 4.79 -11.73
N LEU A 159 -0.32 3.83 -10.89
CA LEU A 159 0.88 3.90 -10.06
C LEU A 159 1.86 2.83 -10.50
N ASP A 160 3.12 3.20 -10.64
CA ASP A 160 4.14 2.27 -11.15
C ASP A 160 4.51 1.25 -10.05
N THR A 161 4.83 0.02 -10.46
CA THR A 161 5.45 -0.98 -9.59
C THR A 161 6.70 -1.53 -10.27
N PRO A 162 7.61 -2.22 -9.55
CA PRO A 162 8.81 -2.78 -10.17
C PRO A 162 8.52 -3.69 -11.38
N ASN A 163 7.43 -4.46 -11.33
CA ASN A 163 7.09 -5.48 -12.33
C ASN A 163 5.96 -5.06 -13.29
N GLY A 164 5.27 -3.95 -13.03
CA GLY A 164 4.08 -3.58 -13.77
C GLY A 164 3.49 -2.27 -13.25
N TYR A 165 2.19 -2.26 -13.00
CA TYR A 165 1.49 -1.10 -12.46
C TYR A 165 0.27 -1.49 -11.63
N HIS A 166 -0.11 -0.60 -10.73
CA HIS A 166 -1.37 -0.65 -10.00
C HIS A 166 -2.33 0.38 -10.58
N MET A 167 -3.52 -0.06 -11.01
CA MET A 167 -4.61 0.86 -11.34
C MET A 167 -5.45 1.11 -10.09
N ILE A 168 -5.58 2.37 -9.70
CA ILE A 168 -6.42 2.79 -8.58
C ILE A 168 -7.80 3.09 -9.14
N VAL A 169 -8.80 2.33 -8.70
CA VAL A 169 -10.14 2.36 -9.30
C VAL A 169 -11.24 2.50 -8.26
N LYS A 170 -12.39 3.03 -8.67
CA LYS A 170 -13.64 2.94 -7.90
C LYS A 170 -14.19 1.50 -7.94
N PRO A 171 -15.03 1.10 -6.96
CA PRO A 171 -15.68 -0.22 -6.98
C PRO A 171 -16.53 -0.42 -8.22
N PHE A 172 -16.52 -1.66 -8.72
CA PHE A 172 -17.36 -2.15 -9.81
C PHE A 172 -17.70 -3.62 -9.56
N ASP A 173 -18.49 -4.24 -10.43
CA ASP A 173 -18.81 -5.67 -10.37
C ASP A 173 -17.62 -6.54 -10.83
N PRO A 174 -16.96 -7.31 -9.93
CA PRO A 174 -15.74 -8.04 -10.30
C PRO A 174 -16.02 -9.44 -10.88
N ARG A 175 -17.28 -9.89 -10.96
CA ARG A 175 -17.62 -11.31 -11.22
C ARG A 175 -17.05 -11.85 -12.53
N GLU A 176 -17.11 -11.05 -13.58
CA GLU A 176 -16.62 -11.43 -14.91
C GLU A 176 -15.21 -10.90 -15.18
N PHE A 177 -14.74 -9.91 -14.40
CA PHE A 177 -13.41 -9.32 -14.56
C PHE A 177 -12.30 -10.36 -14.46
N SER A 178 -12.31 -11.19 -13.41
CA SER A 178 -11.26 -12.19 -13.19
C SER A 178 -11.27 -13.32 -14.23
N LYS A 179 -12.38 -13.52 -14.96
CA LYS A 179 -12.43 -14.46 -16.08
C LYS A 179 -11.79 -13.86 -17.33
N LYS A 180 -12.03 -12.56 -17.58
CA LYS A 180 -11.49 -11.85 -18.74
C LYS A 180 -10.00 -11.51 -18.56
N TYR A 181 -9.59 -11.14 -17.35
CA TYR A 181 -8.23 -10.75 -17.00
C TYR A 181 -7.70 -11.65 -15.85
N PRO A 182 -7.40 -12.94 -16.14
CA PRO A 182 -6.99 -13.89 -15.11
C PRO A 182 -5.64 -13.53 -14.46
N ASP A 183 -4.78 -12.80 -15.18
CA ASP A 183 -3.47 -12.34 -14.69
C ASP A 183 -3.55 -11.04 -13.88
N CYS A 184 -4.74 -10.47 -13.70
CA CYS A 184 -4.96 -9.25 -12.93
C CYS A 184 -5.63 -9.57 -11.59
N GLU A 185 -5.10 -9.02 -10.50
CA GLU A 185 -5.65 -9.24 -9.15
C GLU A 185 -6.39 -8.00 -8.64
N ILE A 186 -7.67 -8.16 -8.24
CA ILE A 186 -8.44 -7.07 -7.60
C ILE A 186 -8.23 -7.11 -6.09
N LYS A 187 -7.62 -6.05 -5.54
CA LYS A 187 -7.39 -5.85 -4.12
C LYS A 187 -8.24 -4.71 -3.58
N LYS A 188 -9.21 -5.05 -2.73
CA LYS A 188 -10.24 -4.09 -2.26
C LYS A 188 -9.76 -3.11 -1.17
N ASP A 189 -8.68 -3.43 -0.48
CA ASP A 189 -8.10 -2.57 0.57
C ASP A 189 -6.61 -2.86 0.84
N ASN A 190 -5.86 -3.30 -0.17
CA ASN A 190 -4.42 -3.52 0.01
C ASN A 190 -3.66 -2.21 -0.17
N PRO A 191 -2.50 -2.08 0.50
CA PRO A 191 -1.62 -0.96 0.24
C PRO A 191 -1.01 -1.04 -1.17
N THR A 192 -0.64 0.12 -1.69
CA THR A 192 0.12 0.28 -2.94
C THR A 192 1.54 0.78 -2.65
N ILE A 193 2.43 0.74 -3.63
CA ILE A 193 3.80 1.23 -3.51
C ILE A 193 3.78 2.76 -3.55
N LEU A 194 4.18 3.40 -2.44
CA LEU A 194 4.52 4.82 -2.41
C LEU A 194 5.93 5.04 -2.98
N TYR A 195 6.87 4.18 -2.56
CA TYR A 195 8.27 4.23 -2.97
C TYR A 195 8.93 2.86 -2.91
N CYS A 196 9.78 2.56 -3.89
CA CYS A 196 10.67 1.39 -3.92
C CYS A 196 12.09 1.84 -4.28
N PRO A 197 13.12 1.50 -3.48
CA PRO A 197 14.52 1.81 -3.81
C PRO A 197 14.96 1.13 -5.11
N ASP A 198 16.03 1.66 -5.70
CA ASP A 198 16.83 0.90 -6.66
C ASP A 198 17.69 -0.10 -5.88
N MET A 199 17.32 -1.37 -5.93
CA MET A 199 17.95 -2.40 -5.10
C MET A 199 19.34 -2.83 -5.63
N GLU A 200 19.68 -2.54 -6.90
CA GLU A 200 20.95 -2.96 -7.51
C GLU A 200 22.13 -2.06 -7.07
N PHE A 201 21.92 -0.74 -6.97
CA PHE A 201 23.00 0.20 -6.61
C PHE A 201 23.49 0.05 -5.16
N TYR A 202 22.59 -0.21 -4.19
CA TYR A 202 22.96 -0.19 -2.77
C TYR A 202 23.86 -1.36 -2.35
N VAL A 203 23.72 -2.54 -2.97
CA VAL A 203 24.60 -3.69 -2.67
C VAL A 203 26.06 -3.39 -3.03
N THR A 204 26.29 -2.71 -4.15
CA THR A 204 27.65 -2.34 -4.57
C THR A 204 28.30 -1.30 -3.65
N SER A 205 27.51 -0.46 -2.98
CA SER A 205 28.00 0.54 -2.02
C SER A 205 28.35 -0.04 -0.65
N LYS A 206 27.61 -1.06 -0.18
CA LYS A 206 27.89 -1.74 1.11
C LYS A 206 29.10 -2.68 1.03
N ASN A 207 29.38 -3.25 -0.14
CA ASN A 207 30.56 -4.11 -0.36
C ASN A 207 31.87 -3.33 -0.62
N LYS A 208 31.82 -2.00 -0.62
CA LYS A 208 32.99 -1.11 -0.78
C LYS A 208 33.46 -0.47 0.53
N LYS A 209 32.94 -0.92 1.67
CA LYS A 209 33.42 -0.52 3.00
C LYS A 209 34.02 -1.70 3.74
#